data_AF-A0A951H4J3-F1
#
_entry.id   AF-A0A951H4J3-F1
#
_cell.length_a   1.000
_cell.length_b   1.000
_cell.length_c   1.000
_cell.angle_alpha   90.00
_cell.angle_beta   90.00
_cell.angle_gamma   90.00
#
_symmetry.space_group_name_H-M   'P 1'
#
loop_
_entity.id
_entity.type
_entity.pdbx_description
1 polymer ?
#
loop_
_entity_poly.entity_id
_entity_poly.type
_entity_poly.pdbx_seq_one_letter_code
_entity_poly.pdbx_strand_id
1 'polypeptide(L)'
;MSQTTQDHNLALSTNSLDKATSDFRQVSFFKARRLKLVLLLGATVLALSVGVRAKRPTIMKKDGHLSPIMAIVYFPNNTWRKYMIVDVPGGGPYYYKGKREGATEVKLWLDSMASITDTNDQDALITLKNGSQYRLGWGCDHLQAMNADESVEDINLKKVSAVKFLYTPRRDHAGYAMFDDWRYSPYTGEELPEE
;
A
#
# COMPACT_ATOMS: atom_id res chain seq x y z
N MET A 1 -38.43 -41.88 21.75
CA MET A 1 -37.84 -43.22 21.97
C MET A 1 -37.20 -43.65 20.65
N SER A 2 -35.98 -44.20 20.69
CA SER A 2 -35.16 -44.91 19.66
C SER A 2 -35.27 -44.50 18.16
N GLN A 3 -34.22 -44.22 17.37
CA GLN A 3 -32.94 -44.96 17.10
C GLN A 3 -33.19 -46.40 16.56
N THR A 4 -32.46 -46.99 15.59
CA THR A 4 -31.24 -46.71 14.78
C THR A 4 -31.39 -47.49 13.42
N THR A 5 -30.57 -47.55 12.35
CA THR A 5 -29.20 -47.17 11.86
C THR A 5 -29.36 -46.98 10.31
N GLN A 6 -28.85 -45.96 9.59
CA GLN A 6 -27.47 -45.58 9.19
C GLN A 6 -26.78 -46.45 8.09
N ASP A 7 -25.95 -45.76 7.27
CA ASP A 7 -24.76 -46.22 6.51
C ASP A 7 -24.81 -46.72 5.02
N HIS A 8 -24.36 -45.81 4.15
CA HIS A 8 -23.25 -45.92 3.16
C HIS A 8 -23.12 -47.10 2.16
N ASN A 9 -22.87 -46.73 0.89
CA ASN A 9 -21.53 -46.88 0.30
C ASN A 9 -21.29 -46.03 -0.98
N LEU A 10 -20.01 -45.86 -1.36
CA LEU A 10 -19.54 -45.17 -2.58
C LEU A 10 -19.02 -46.18 -3.63
N ALA A 11 -18.98 -45.78 -4.91
CA ALA A 11 -17.95 -46.20 -5.86
C ALA A 11 -17.84 -45.23 -7.06
N LEU A 12 -16.64 -45.06 -7.61
CA LEU A 12 -16.38 -44.36 -8.89
C LEU A 12 -15.81 -45.34 -9.93
N SER A 13 -16.12 -45.15 -11.21
CA SER A 13 -15.26 -45.43 -12.38
C SER A 13 -15.92 -44.75 -13.59
N THR A 14 -15.32 -43.88 -14.42
CA THR A 14 -14.03 -43.83 -15.15
C THR A 14 -13.92 -44.82 -16.33
N ASN A 15 -13.13 -44.41 -17.35
CA ASN A 15 -12.77 -45.14 -18.58
C ASN A 15 -13.85 -45.17 -19.70
N SER A 16 -13.49 -45.18 -21.00
CA SER A 16 -12.22 -44.77 -21.63
C SER A 16 -12.34 -44.53 -23.14
N LEU A 17 -11.34 -43.80 -23.64
CA LEU A 17 -10.75 -43.75 -24.98
C LEU A 17 -10.78 -45.02 -25.89
N ASP A 18 -10.46 -44.75 -27.17
CA ASP A 18 -9.79 -45.59 -28.19
C ASP A 18 -10.55 -46.65 -29.01
N LYS A 19 -10.91 -46.27 -30.26
CA LYS A 19 -10.67 -46.95 -31.57
C LYS A 19 -11.49 -46.28 -32.70
N ALA A 20 -11.08 -46.20 -33.97
CA ALA A 20 -9.77 -46.48 -34.59
C ALA A 20 -9.53 -45.65 -35.87
N THR A 21 -8.24 -45.56 -36.20
CA THR A 21 -7.48 -44.95 -37.31
C THR A 21 -7.78 -45.42 -38.76
N SER A 22 -7.15 -44.71 -39.72
CA SER A 22 -6.90 -45.07 -41.15
C SER A 22 -8.06 -44.95 -42.15
N ASP A 23 -7.89 -44.55 -43.42
CA ASP A 23 -6.83 -43.82 -44.18
C ASP A 23 -7.46 -43.43 -45.58
N PHE A 24 -6.88 -42.83 -46.64
CA PHE A 24 -5.54 -42.33 -47.01
C PHE A 24 -5.64 -41.34 -48.21
N ARG A 25 -4.58 -40.55 -48.48
CA ARG A 25 -4.23 -39.93 -49.81
C ARG A 25 -5.17 -38.84 -50.41
N GLN A 26 -4.72 -37.84 -51.19
CA GLN A 26 -3.38 -37.41 -51.66
C GLN A 26 -3.11 -35.88 -51.52
N VAL A 27 -1.80 -35.60 -51.46
CA VAL A 27 -1.05 -34.34 -51.59
C VAL A 27 -1.47 -33.40 -52.75
N SER A 28 -1.43 -32.08 -52.53
CA SER A 28 -1.06 -31.11 -53.59
C SER A 28 -0.31 -29.85 -53.07
N PHE A 29 1.00 -29.82 -53.34
CA PHE A 29 1.95 -28.70 -53.35
C PHE A 29 1.52 -27.29 -52.84
N PHE A 30 1.92 -26.95 -51.60
CA PHE A 30 2.07 -25.54 -51.20
C PHE A 30 3.37 -24.95 -51.75
N LYS A 31 3.26 -23.81 -52.44
CA LYS A 31 4.34 -23.17 -53.21
C LYS A 31 5.27 -22.37 -52.30
N ALA A 32 6.46 -22.88 -52.01
CA ALA A 32 7.43 -22.26 -51.11
C ALA A 32 7.84 -20.84 -51.57
N ARG A 33 7.41 -19.81 -50.82
CA ARG A 33 7.91 -18.43 -50.95
C ARG A 33 8.86 -18.14 -49.79
N ARG A 34 10.17 -18.21 -50.06
CA ARG A 34 11.20 -17.67 -49.16
C ARG A 34 11.05 -16.15 -49.12
N LEU A 35 10.52 -15.61 -48.02
CA LEU A 35 10.63 -14.17 -47.71
C LEU A 35 11.72 -13.97 -46.66
N LYS A 36 12.46 -12.87 -46.78
CA LYS A 36 13.75 -12.70 -46.09
C LYS A 36 13.54 -12.23 -44.65
N LEU A 37 14.25 -12.87 -43.71
CA LEU A 37 14.54 -12.27 -42.42
C LEU A 37 15.42 -11.02 -42.64
N VAL A 38 14.98 -9.87 -42.16
CA VAL A 38 15.77 -8.64 -42.12
C VAL A 38 15.76 -8.14 -40.68
N LEU A 39 16.87 -8.32 -39.96
CA LEU A 39 17.11 -7.53 -38.76
C LEU A 39 17.37 -6.09 -39.18
N LEU A 40 16.71 -5.15 -38.52
CA LEU A 40 17.04 -3.73 -38.60
C LEU A 40 17.02 -3.17 -37.18
N LEU A 41 18.22 -2.99 -36.60
CA LEU A 41 18.37 -2.35 -35.31
C LEU A 41 18.02 -0.86 -35.48
N GLY A 42 17.16 -0.34 -34.60
CA GLY A 42 16.69 1.04 -34.61
C GLY A 42 16.26 1.53 -33.23
N ALA A 43 16.89 1.01 -32.17
CA ALA A 43 16.58 1.38 -30.79
C ALA A 43 17.26 2.71 -30.44
N THR A 44 16.50 3.80 -30.48
CA THR A 44 16.97 5.13 -30.02
C THR A 44 15.91 5.82 -29.16
N VAL A 45 15.49 5.14 -28.09
CA VAL A 45 14.76 5.78 -26.99
C VAL A 45 15.79 6.45 -26.08
N LEU A 46 16.27 7.63 -26.48
CA LEU A 46 17.04 8.48 -25.58
C LEU A 46 16.07 9.16 -24.60
N ALA A 47 15.58 8.38 -23.64
CA ALA A 47 14.84 8.90 -22.50
C ALA A 47 15.79 9.76 -21.66
N LEU A 48 15.88 11.06 -21.97
CA LEU A 48 16.49 12.05 -21.11
C LEU A 48 15.63 12.20 -19.85
N SER A 49 15.86 11.29 -18.90
CA SER A 49 15.42 11.43 -17.51
C SER A 49 16.18 12.60 -16.90
N VAL A 50 15.74 13.82 -17.20
CA VAL A 50 16.13 15.03 -16.49
C VAL A 50 15.68 14.84 -15.05
N GLY A 51 16.61 14.37 -14.22
CA GLY A 51 16.33 14.01 -12.84
C GLY A 51 15.98 15.25 -12.03
N VAL A 52 14.69 15.60 -12.01
CA VAL A 52 14.10 16.45 -10.97
C VAL A 52 14.45 15.77 -9.66
N ARG A 53 15.43 16.35 -8.95
CA ARG A 53 16.09 15.69 -7.83
C ARG A 53 15.22 15.81 -6.59
N ALA A 54 14.20 14.94 -6.54
CA ALA A 54 13.14 14.93 -5.54
C ALA A 54 13.63 15.37 -4.16
N LYS A 55 13.15 16.54 -3.73
CA LYS A 55 13.43 17.14 -2.43
C LYS A 55 13.11 16.13 -1.34
N ARG A 56 14.20 15.62 -0.77
CA ARG A 56 14.17 14.44 0.10
C ARG A 56 13.36 14.73 1.37
N PRO A 57 12.49 13.81 1.81
CA PRO A 57 11.76 13.95 3.07
C PRO A 57 12.74 13.98 4.25
N THR A 58 12.87 15.14 4.89
CA THR A 58 13.63 15.35 6.13
C THR A 58 12.72 15.10 7.33
N ILE A 59 13.20 14.45 8.40
CA ILE A 59 12.34 14.25 9.58
C ILE A 59 12.24 15.55 10.38
N MET A 60 11.07 16.17 10.27
CA MET A 60 10.68 17.34 11.05
C MET A 60 10.29 16.89 12.46
N LYS A 61 10.68 17.68 13.47
CA LYS A 61 10.32 17.45 14.88
C LYS A 61 9.59 18.68 15.41
N LYS A 62 8.42 18.47 16.05
CA LYS A 62 7.62 19.54 16.67
C LYS A 62 7.02 19.05 17.98
N ASP A 63 7.12 19.86 19.04
CA ASP A 63 6.58 19.58 20.37
C ASP A 63 6.98 18.19 20.96
N GLY A 64 8.10 17.61 20.47
CA GLY A 64 8.55 16.25 20.79
C GLY A 64 8.28 15.20 19.69
N HIS A 65 7.27 15.43 18.86
CA HIS A 65 6.72 14.49 17.88
C HIS A 65 7.34 14.61 16.48
N LEU A 66 7.19 13.55 15.66
CA LEU A 66 7.89 13.37 14.38
C LEU A 66 6.95 13.25 13.16
N SER A 67 7.43 13.76 12.03
CA SER A 67 6.86 13.61 10.67
C SER A 67 8.01 13.58 9.65
N PRO A 68 7.92 12.84 8.52
CA PRO A 68 6.77 12.03 8.07
C PRO A 68 6.67 10.67 8.76
N ILE A 69 5.52 10.00 8.63
CA ILE A 69 5.28 8.63 9.11
C ILE A 69 4.78 7.77 7.95
N MET A 70 5.30 6.55 7.79
CA MET A 70 4.74 5.62 6.79
C MET A 70 3.41 5.03 7.28
N ALA A 71 2.46 4.92 6.36
CA ALA A 71 1.20 4.21 6.59
C ALA A 71 0.89 3.24 5.46
N ILE A 72 0.12 2.20 5.77
CA ILE A 72 -0.60 1.38 4.79
C ILE A 72 -2.06 1.83 4.80
N VAL A 73 -2.54 2.30 3.65
CA VAL A 73 -3.92 2.70 3.44
C VAL A 73 -4.65 1.59 2.71
N TYR A 74 -5.80 1.17 3.22
CA TYR A 74 -6.65 0.11 2.67
C TYR A 74 -7.91 0.74 2.07
N PHE A 75 -8.24 0.37 0.83
CA PHE A 75 -9.38 0.90 0.09
C PHE A 75 -10.56 -0.11 0.10
N PRO A 76 -11.81 0.35 -0.11
CA PRO A 76 -13.02 -0.51 -0.06
C PRO A 76 -13.07 -1.68 -1.05
N ASN A 77 -12.18 -1.73 -2.04
CA ASN A 77 -12.01 -2.81 -3.01
C ASN A 77 -10.94 -3.85 -2.57
N ASN A 78 -10.55 -3.84 -1.30
CA ASN A 78 -9.46 -4.65 -0.71
C ASN A 78 -8.06 -4.41 -1.30
N THR A 79 -7.85 -3.38 -2.13
CA THR A 79 -6.49 -2.95 -2.48
C THR A 79 -5.88 -2.12 -1.36
N TRP A 80 -4.56 -2.03 -1.34
CA TRP A 80 -3.83 -1.18 -0.40
C TRP A 80 -2.65 -0.51 -1.09
N ARG A 81 -2.21 0.63 -0.53
CA ARG A 81 -1.02 1.35 -0.96
C ARG A 81 -0.23 1.83 0.25
N LYS A 82 1.09 1.74 0.19
CA LYS A 82 2.00 2.28 1.20
C LYS A 82 2.26 3.76 0.87
N TYR A 83 2.09 4.63 1.85
CA TYR A 83 2.18 6.09 1.72
C TYR A 83 3.11 6.67 2.77
N MET A 84 3.75 7.80 2.43
CA MET A 84 4.50 8.63 3.36
C MET A 84 3.64 9.80 3.82
N ILE A 85 3.02 9.70 4.99
CA ILE A 85 2.15 10.75 5.54
C ILE A 85 3.02 11.88 6.06
N VAL A 86 2.87 13.08 5.49
CA VAL A 86 3.61 14.29 5.87
C VAL A 86 2.84 15.21 6.81
N ASP A 87 1.51 15.31 6.68
CA ASP A 87 0.71 16.20 7.52
C ASP A 87 -0.77 15.79 7.65
N VAL A 88 -1.49 16.47 8.54
CA VAL A 88 -2.90 16.28 8.88
C VAL A 88 -3.63 17.63 8.97
N PRO A 89 -4.44 18.01 7.97
CA PRO A 89 -5.25 19.23 8.06
C PRO A 89 -6.28 19.16 9.20
N GLY A 90 -6.64 20.34 9.73
CA GLY A 90 -7.74 20.53 10.68
C GLY A 90 -7.33 20.78 12.14
N GLY A 91 -6.15 20.30 12.59
CA GLY A 91 -5.65 20.52 13.96
C GLY A 91 -4.47 21.47 14.08
N GLY A 92 -3.53 21.36 13.15
CA GLY A 92 -2.20 21.97 13.17
C GLY A 92 -1.16 20.95 12.70
N PRO A 93 0.06 21.35 12.35
CA PRO A 93 1.00 20.46 11.70
C PRO A 93 1.31 19.24 12.57
N TYR A 94 1.10 18.06 11.98
CA TYR A 94 1.33 16.71 12.48
C TYR A 94 0.39 16.21 13.59
N TYR A 95 -0.70 16.92 13.90
CA TYR A 95 -1.74 16.41 14.81
C TYR A 95 -3.19 16.76 14.41
N TYR A 96 -4.09 15.80 14.61
CA TYR A 96 -5.52 16.07 14.65
C TYR A 96 -5.96 16.53 16.06
N LYS A 97 -7.10 17.23 16.11
CA LYS A 97 -7.86 17.45 17.35
C LYS A 97 -8.85 16.31 17.53
N GLY A 98 -8.64 15.46 18.53
CA GLY A 98 -9.51 14.33 18.85
C GLY A 98 -10.25 14.52 20.16
N LYS A 99 -11.37 13.81 20.33
CA LYS A 99 -12.14 13.81 21.59
C LYS A 99 -12.50 12.38 22.00
N ARG A 100 -12.57 12.13 23.31
CA ARG A 100 -13.27 10.99 23.90
C ARG A 100 -14.59 11.48 24.46
N GLU A 101 -15.61 10.62 24.51
CA GLU A 101 -16.90 10.95 25.13
C GLU A 101 -16.71 11.51 26.55
N GLY A 102 -17.42 12.59 26.87
CA GLY A 102 -17.29 13.35 28.13
C GLY A 102 -15.96 14.11 28.37
N ALA A 103 -14.90 13.84 27.60
CA ALA A 103 -13.55 14.38 27.84
C ALA A 103 -13.30 15.76 27.18
N THR A 104 -12.16 16.36 27.51
CA THR A 104 -11.59 17.50 26.78
C THR A 104 -11.06 17.10 25.40
N GLU A 105 -10.86 18.09 24.53
CA GLU A 105 -10.13 17.92 23.27
C GLU A 105 -8.64 17.64 23.54
N VAL A 106 -8.03 16.74 22.78
CA VAL A 106 -6.61 16.37 22.88
C VAL A 106 -5.94 16.40 21.51
N LYS A 107 -4.62 16.64 21.49
CA LYS A 107 -3.79 16.49 20.29
C LYS A 107 -3.51 15.01 20.02
N LEU A 108 -3.84 14.53 18.83
CA LEU A 108 -3.51 13.17 18.36
C LEU A 108 -2.41 13.29 17.29
N TRP A 109 -1.16 13.04 17.69
CA TRP A 109 0.02 13.19 16.82
C TRP A 109 0.24 11.98 15.91
N LEU A 110 0.69 12.22 14.67
CA LEU A 110 0.90 11.20 13.64
C LEU A 110 1.78 10.03 14.11
N ASP A 111 2.91 10.31 14.77
CA ASP A 111 3.84 9.29 15.27
C ASP A 111 3.25 8.41 16.39
N SER A 112 2.18 8.87 17.03
CA SER A 112 1.53 8.26 18.19
C SER A 112 0.28 7.46 17.80
N MET A 113 -0.23 7.63 16.57
CA MET A 113 -1.32 6.82 16.02
C MET A 113 -0.83 5.41 15.67
N ALA A 114 -1.69 4.41 15.87
CA ALA A 114 -1.51 3.06 15.36
C ALA A 114 -2.42 2.80 14.15
N SER A 115 -3.68 3.26 14.22
CA SER A 115 -4.63 3.14 13.11
C SER A 115 -5.70 4.23 13.09
N ILE A 116 -6.29 4.39 11.91
CA ILE A 116 -7.59 5.02 11.68
C ILE A 116 -8.52 3.94 11.11
N THR A 117 -9.70 3.78 11.69
CA THR A 117 -10.71 2.75 11.37
C THR A 117 -12.12 3.35 11.48
N ASP A 118 -13.15 2.56 11.17
CA ASP A 118 -14.56 2.97 11.18
C ASP A 118 -14.81 4.25 10.36
N THR A 119 -14.02 4.48 9.31
CA THR A 119 -14.07 5.69 8.49
C THR A 119 -15.41 5.78 7.75
N ASN A 120 -16.22 6.76 8.12
CA ASN A 120 -17.55 6.99 7.58
C ASN A 120 -17.78 8.50 7.37
N ASP A 121 -18.96 8.88 6.85
CA ASP A 121 -19.25 10.29 6.60
C ASP A 121 -19.28 11.14 7.88
N GLN A 122 -19.64 10.59 9.04
CA GLN A 122 -19.80 11.32 10.30
C GLN A 122 -18.49 11.45 11.10
N ASP A 123 -17.71 10.38 11.20
CA ASP A 123 -16.48 10.35 12.00
C ASP A 123 -15.45 9.32 11.52
N ALA A 124 -14.33 9.26 12.23
CA ALA A 124 -13.35 8.17 12.15
C ALA A 124 -12.83 7.82 13.55
N LEU A 125 -12.54 6.54 13.78
CA LEU A 125 -11.96 6.03 15.02
C LEU A 125 -10.44 5.99 14.92
N ILE A 126 -9.74 6.83 15.70
CA ILE A 126 -8.29 6.71 15.90
C ILE A 126 -8.01 5.80 17.09
N THR A 127 -7.12 4.83 16.88
CA THR A 127 -6.46 4.08 17.94
C THR A 127 -5.00 4.49 18.02
N LEU A 128 -4.52 4.91 19.19
CA LEU A 128 -3.12 5.25 19.45
C LEU A 128 -2.27 3.99 19.72
N LYS A 129 -0.93 4.12 19.63
CA LYS A 129 0.03 3.04 19.92
C LYS A 129 -0.03 2.50 21.36
N ASN A 130 -0.63 3.24 22.29
CA ASN A 130 -0.92 2.80 23.67
C ASN A 130 -2.33 2.15 23.83
N GLY A 131 -3.03 1.83 22.74
CA GLY A 131 -4.38 1.28 22.73
C GLY A 131 -5.50 2.29 23.03
N SER A 132 -5.20 3.55 23.33
CA SER A 132 -6.24 4.55 23.63
C SER A 132 -6.99 4.98 22.36
N GLN A 133 -8.33 4.92 22.45
CA GLN A 133 -9.23 5.29 21.35
C GLN A 133 -9.88 6.66 21.53
N TYR A 134 -10.11 7.32 20.40
CA TYR A 134 -10.69 8.66 20.23
C TYR A 134 -11.47 8.73 18.90
N ARG A 135 -12.55 9.54 18.84
CA ARG A 135 -13.23 9.85 17.57
C ARG A 135 -12.76 11.21 17.05
N LEU A 136 -12.64 11.32 15.73
CA LEU A 136 -12.48 12.59 15.00
C LEU A 136 -13.84 13.12 14.57
N GLY A 137 -14.10 14.40 14.81
CA GLY A 137 -15.24 15.10 14.22
C GLY A 137 -14.96 15.60 12.79
N TRP A 138 -15.99 16.16 12.16
CA TRP A 138 -15.88 16.81 10.84
C TRP A 138 -14.79 17.90 10.80
N GLY A 139 -14.12 18.01 9.65
CA GLY A 139 -13.02 18.95 9.42
C GLY A 139 -11.61 18.39 9.65
N CYS A 140 -11.50 17.09 9.95
CA CYS A 140 -10.25 16.34 10.09
C CYS A 140 -10.26 15.05 9.22
N ASP A 141 -10.90 15.10 8.05
CA ASP A 141 -11.22 13.94 7.20
C ASP A 141 -10.22 13.68 6.04
N HIS A 142 -8.99 14.20 6.15
CA HIS A 142 -7.92 14.02 5.16
C HIS A 142 -6.55 13.77 5.83
N LEU A 143 -5.70 12.97 5.19
CA LEU A 143 -4.25 12.85 5.44
C LEU A 143 -3.49 13.41 4.23
N GLN A 144 -2.39 14.14 4.44
CA GLN A 144 -1.51 14.54 3.33
C GLN A 144 -0.37 13.54 3.19
N ALA A 145 -0.16 12.99 2.01
CA ALA A 145 0.96 12.09 1.70
C ALA A 145 1.88 12.65 0.62
N MET A 146 3.18 12.42 0.76
CA MET A 146 4.18 12.77 -0.25
C MET A 146 4.46 11.59 -1.19
N ASN A 147 4.42 11.87 -2.49
CA ASN A 147 4.81 10.96 -3.56
C ASN A 147 6.31 11.04 -3.87
N ALA A 148 6.81 10.09 -4.66
CA ALA A 148 8.22 10.02 -5.05
C ALA A 148 8.69 11.17 -5.97
N ASP A 149 7.76 11.95 -6.52
CA ASP A 149 7.97 13.13 -7.37
C ASP A 149 7.77 14.46 -6.61
N GLU A 150 7.84 14.43 -5.27
CA GLU A 150 7.50 15.52 -4.34
C GLU A 150 6.01 15.92 -4.29
N SER A 151 5.14 15.42 -5.18
CA SER A 151 3.74 15.82 -5.19
C SER A 151 3.03 15.41 -3.90
N VAL A 152 2.09 16.25 -3.43
CA VAL A 152 1.28 15.98 -2.24
C VAL A 152 -0.09 15.45 -2.67
N GLU A 153 -0.48 14.31 -2.13
CA GLU A 153 -1.75 13.61 -2.38
C GLU A 153 -2.62 13.68 -1.11
N ASP A 154 -3.79 14.30 -1.22
CA ASP A 154 -4.79 14.37 -0.13
C ASP A 154 -5.63 13.09 -0.07
N ILE A 155 -5.27 12.19 0.84
CA ILE A 155 -5.99 10.94 1.11
C ILE A 155 -7.23 11.27 1.95
N ASN A 156 -8.38 11.39 1.29
CA ASN A 156 -9.67 11.58 1.95
C ASN A 156 -10.08 10.31 2.71
N LEU A 157 -10.27 10.42 4.03
CA LEU A 157 -10.55 9.30 4.91
C LEU A 157 -11.91 8.63 4.64
N LYS A 158 -12.91 9.36 4.13
CA LYS A 158 -14.23 8.80 3.76
C LYS A 158 -14.16 7.86 2.55
N LYS A 159 -13.01 7.81 1.85
CA LYS A 159 -12.76 6.94 0.69
C LYS A 159 -11.82 5.75 1.00
N VAL A 160 -11.41 5.57 2.25
CA VAL A 160 -10.57 4.46 2.70
C VAL A 160 -11.33 3.63 3.74
N SER A 161 -11.01 2.34 3.88
CA SER A 161 -11.60 1.46 4.89
C SER A 161 -10.77 1.41 6.18
N ALA A 162 -9.45 1.60 6.07
CA ALA A 162 -8.55 1.71 7.22
C ALA A 162 -7.24 2.39 6.82
N VAL A 163 -6.56 2.95 7.82
CA VAL A 163 -5.16 3.38 7.75
C VAL A 163 -4.41 2.70 8.89
N LYS A 164 -3.30 2.03 8.60
CA LYS A 164 -2.38 1.48 9.61
C LYS A 164 -1.07 2.27 9.56
N PHE A 165 -0.76 2.99 10.62
CA PHE A 165 0.55 3.63 10.76
C PHE A 165 1.61 2.59 11.12
N LEU A 166 2.83 2.80 10.62
CA LEU A 166 3.97 1.92 10.87
C LEU A 166 4.85 2.50 12.00
N TYR A 167 6.05 1.94 12.15
CA TYR A 167 7.03 2.44 13.10
C TYR A 167 7.48 3.87 12.74
N THR A 168 7.97 4.55 13.77
CA THR A 168 8.45 5.93 13.68
C THR A 168 9.80 5.93 12.96
N PRO A 169 10.08 6.84 12.01
CA PRO A 169 11.24 6.70 11.16
C PRO A 169 12.55 7.00 11.88
N ARG A 170 13.59 6.25 11.50
CA ARG A 170 14.98 6.48 11.86
C ARG A 170 15.55 7.63 11.03
N ARG A 171 16.67 8.21 11.46
CA ARG A 171 17.38 9.30 10.75
C ARG A 171 18.70 8.77 10.20
N ASP A 172 19.04 9.10 8.96
CA ASP A 172 20.43 9.02 8.49
C ASP A 172 21.24 10.25 8.99
N HIS A 173 22.56 10.27 8.81
CA HIS A 173 23.41 11.37 9.30
C HIS A 173 23.07 12.75 8.68
N ALA A 174 22.37 12.78 7.55
CA ALA A 174 21.89 14.00 6.90
C ALA A 174 20.48 14.42 7.37
N GLY A 175 19.85 13.64 8.25
CA GLY A 175 18.53 13.91 8.83
C GLY A 175 17.36 13.52 7.93
N TYR A 176 17.59 12.76 6.86
CA TYR A 176 16.52 12.26 5.99
C TYR A 176 15.73 11.14 6.68
N ALA A 177 14.48 10.97 6.26
CA ALA A 177 13.59 9.94 6.80
C ALA A 177 13.98 8.55 6.28
N MET A 178 14.18 7.64 7.23
CA MET A 178 14.51 6.23 7.01
C MET A 178 13.45 5.34 7.64
N PHE A 179 13.13 4.24 6.97
CA PHE A 179 12.07 3.30 7.37
C PHE A 179 12.61 1.88 7.41
N ASP A 180 11.95 0.96 8.11
CA ASP A 180 12.53 -0.34 8.47
C ASP A 180 12.75 -1.28 7.27
N ASP A 181 11.99 -1.06 6.18
CA ASP A 181 12.21 -1.74 4.91
C ASP A 181 13.44 -1.24 4.13
N TRP A 182 14.13 -0.21 4.62
CA TRP A 182 15.34 0.36 4.02
C TRP A 182 16.58 0.02 4.87
N ARG A 183 17.29 -1.04 4.47
CA ARG A 183 18.58 -1.43 5.08
C ARG A 183 19.67 -0.36 4.88
N TYR A 184 19.68 0.28 3.71
CA TYR A 184 20.60 1.36 3.34
C TYR A 184 19.81 2.62 2.99
N SER A 185 20.36 3.80 3.29
CA SER A 185 19.73 5.07 2.89
C SER A 185 19.71 5.22 1.38
N PRO A 186 18.53 5.40 0.74
CA PRO A 186 18.45 5.71 -0.69
C PRO A 186 18.97 7.13 -1.01
N TYR A 187 19.38 7.89 0.01
CA TYR A 187 19.83 9.27 -0.10
C TYR A 187 21.34 9.43 0.14
N THR A 188 21.95 8.60 0.98
CA THR A 188 23.37 8.67 1.37
C THR A 188 24.14 7.36 1.20
N GLY A 189 23.45 6.21 1.07
CA GLY A 189 24.06 4.87 1.03
C GLY A 189 24.45 4.30 2.40
N GLU A 190 24.20 5.02 3.49
CA GLU A 190 24.51 4.61 4.87
C GLU A 190 23.68 3.40 5.31
N GLU A 191 24.33 2.40 5.93
CA GLU A 191 23.66 1.34 6.69
C GLU A 191 23.38 1.87 8.10
N LEU A 192 22.12 1.79 8.56
CA LEU A 192 21.76 2.30 9.87
C LEU A 192 22.13 1.33 11.00
N PRO A 193 22.38 1.83 12.22
CA PRO A 193 22.44 0.99 13.41
C PRO A 193 21.18 0.12 13.57
N GLU A 194 21.36 -1.10 14.05
CA GLU A 194 20.29 -1.89 14.64
C GLU A 194 19.88 -1.25 15.99
N GLU A 195 18.58 -1.29 16.34
CA GLU A 195 18.01 -0.74 17.58
C GLU A 195 17.86 -1.81 18.68
#